data_AF-A0A146K4P4-F1
#
_entry.id   AF-A0A146K4P4-F1
#
_cell.length_a   1.000
_cell.length_b   1.000
_cell.length_c   1.000
_cell.angle_alpha   90.00
_cell.angle_beta   90.00
_cell.angle_gamma   90.00
#
_symmetry.space_group_name_H-M   'P 1'
#
loop_
_entity.id
_entity.type
_entity.pdbx_description
1 polymer ?
#
loop_
_entity_poly.entity_id
_entity_poly.type
_entity_poly.pdbx_seq_one_letter_code
_entity_poly.pdbx_strand_id
1 'polypeptide(L)'
;LDHESKRFTDDARQAIDFATEILKQLPQTDRRREILSEQLNEFIVDIVQGFNDDCATLFDPDSAPNDSFGQAVSVLSADGLLQEQMRVIRGYYTGRCWQTVIAVLTCLLDDDQRYELGEVANSKQFTQFYEQYQQIISQARQTHEKNLVSVKNAILQQQKLADQATYVNQQLIQYQQQKKLKAEQMDKVAAEIATRCDEVSGQIADLQQFVSENQIRATQAAYKCRIMVQPVLKNKKLLSLQQTTSQIDDIWQQKQKSDLTLQKLKKPSQSIREFVFYYFQQKFGQTKQKAVQQFLYSVGFYSQQDNVAAIFQAELQLQIDELFKHNLLKIEQKIDQQQTDNQKILQLIYKDENVIKLLMSQSGEDRQKLKNAVNLYELEQHKLFLQEYQKVFVKIDQKKIGRVSNEEFLLLAKELGAENPEQIVFEASRGAQGVTFTQGMVAMSEYIFG
;
A
#
# COMPACT_ATOMS: atom_id res chain seq x y z
N LEU A 1 -44.52 -12.34 -29.35
CA LEU A 1 -45.48 -11.62 -30.20
C LEU A 1 -46.69 -12.51 -30.52
N ASP A 2 -46.51 -13.60 -31.27
CA ASP A 2 -47.59 -14.48 -31.74
C ASP A 2 -48.55 -14.98 -30.66
N HIS A 3 -48.02 -15.34 -29.49
CA HIS A 3 -48.83 -15.81 -28.37
C HIS A 3 -49.75 -14.73 -27.78
N GLU A 4 -49.29 -13.48 -27.70
CA GLU A 4 -50.09 -12.37 -27.18
C GLU A 4 -51.07 -11.82 -28.22
N SER A 5 -50.67 -11.81 -29.50
CA SER A 5 -51.57 -11.52 -30.62
C SER A 5 -52.71 -12.53 -30.71
N LYS A 6 -52.41 -13.82 -30.56
CA LYS A 6 -53.44 -14.87 -30.49
C LYS A 6 -54.40 -14.65 -29.32
N ARG A 7 -53.87 -14.37 -28.12
CA ARG A 7 -54.71 -14.09 -26.93
C ARG A 7 -55.60 -12.87 -27.14
N PHE A 8 -55.07 -11.79 -27.70
CA PHE A 8 -55.88 -10.61 -27.99
C PHE A 8 -56.98 -10.91 -29.02
N THR A 9 -56.65 -11.66 -30.07
CA THR A 9 -57.62 -12.08 -31.09
C THR A 9 -58.75 -12.92 -30.47
N ASP A 10 -58.41 -13.82 -29.54
CA ASP A 10 -59.40 -14.62 -28.81
C ASP A 10 -60.28 -13.73 -27.90
N ASP A 11 -59.69 -12.74 -27.20
CA ASP A 11 -60.40 -11.78 -26.36
C ASP A 11 -61.37 -10.90 -27.19
N ALA A 12 -60.92 -10.42 -28.36
CA ALA A 12 -61.74 -9.63 -29.28
C ALA A 12 -62.89 -10.46 -29.88
N ARG A 13 -62.63 -11.73 -30.23
CA ARG A 13 -63.65 -12.65 -30.73
C ARG A 13 -64.73 -12.95 -29.68
N GLN A 14 -64.36 -13.11 -28.40
CA GLN A 14 -65.34 -13.28 -27.33
C GLN A 14 -66.29 -12.07 -27.23
N ALA A 15 -65.78 -10.85 -27.41
CA ALA A 15 -66.61 -9.65 -27.43
C ALA A 15 -67.58 -9.62 -28.63
N ILE A 16 -67.16 -10.12 -29.80
CA ILE A 16 -68.05 -10.31 -30.97
C ILE A 16 -69.11 -11.34 -30.70
N ASP A 17 -68.73 -12.52 -30.21
CA ASP A 17 -69.66 -13.63 -30.00
C ASP A 17 -70.77 -13.19 -29.04
N PHE A 18 -70.41 -12.43 -28.00
CA PHE A 18 -71.36 -11.78 -27.10
C PHE A 18 -72.30 -10.83 -27.84
N ALA A 19 -71.76 -9.89 -28.63
CA ALA A 19 -72.57 -8.93 -29.38
C ALA A 19 -73.50 -9.61 -30.39
N THR A 20 -72.99 -10.64 -31.06
CA THR A 20 -73.70 -11.43 -32.05
C THR A 20 -74.87 -12.19 -31.41
N GLU A 21 -74.67 -12.74 -30.21
CA GLU A 21 -75.73 -13.43 -29.48
C GLU A 21 -76.87 -12.48 -29.08
N ILE A 22 -76.54 -11.24 -28.69
CA ILE A 22 -77.54 -10.20 -28.43
C ILE A 22 -78.27 -9.81 -29.72
N LEU A 23 -77.53 -9.59 -30.80
CA LEU A 23 -78.08 -9.25 -32.11
C LEU A 23 -79.01 -10.33 -32.67
N LYS A 24 -78.78 -11.63 -32.36
CA LYS A 24 -79.68 -12.74 -32.74
C LYS A 24 -81.06 -12.65 -32.09
N GLN A 25 -81.19 -11.95 -30.96
CA GLN A 25 -82.49 -11.76 -30.31
C GLN A 25 -83.37 -10.75 -31.05
N LEU A 26 -82.80 -9.95 -31.97
CA LEU A 26 -83.56 -9.07 -32.83
C LEU A 26 -84.22 -9.83 -33.99
N PRO A 27 -85.42 -9.41 -34.45
CA PRO A 27 -86.07 -9.99 -35.60
C PRO A 27 -85.15 -10.04 -36.83
N GLN A 28 -85.18 -11.13 -37.60
CA GLN A 28 -84.35 -11.27 -38.80
C GLN A 28 -84.63 -10.19 -39.87
N THR A 29 -85.80 -9.56 -39.81
CA THR A 29 -86.21 -8.46 -40.70
C THR A 29 -85.70 -7.09 -40.25
N ASP A 30 -85.04 -6.98 -39.09
CA ASP A 30 -84.54 -5.72 -38.57
C ASP A 30 -83.21 -5.34 -39.25
N ARG A 31 -83.28 -4.34 -40.13
CA ARG A 31 -82.12 -3.83 -40.89
C ARG A 31 -80.99 -3.31 -40.01
N ARG A 32 -81.28 -2.92 -38.76
CA ARG A 32 -80.25 -2.48 -37.79
C ARG A 32 -79.30 -3.62 -37.43
N ARG A 33 -79.80 -4.86 -37.43
CA ARG A 33 -79.00 -6.05 -37.11
C ARG A 33 -77.85 -6.26 -38.11
N GLU A 34 -78.14 -6.13 -39.41
CA GLU A 34 -77.13 -6.28 -40.47
C GLU A 34 -76.07 -5.17 -40.36
N ILE A 35 -76.52 -3.91 -40.27
CA ILE A 35 -75.63 -2.74 -40.20
C ILE A 35 -74.69 -2.81 -39.01
N LEU A 36 -75.18 -3.19 -37.82
CA LEU A 36 -74.35 -3.23 -36.63
C LEU A 36 -73.43 -4.45 -36.59
N SER A 37 -73.83 -5.56 -37.20
CA SER A 37 -72.94 -6.71 -37.38
C SER A 37 -71.76 -6.37 -38.28
N GLU A 38 -72.00 -5.62 -39.35
CA GLU A 38 -70.96 -5.13 -40.26
C GLU A 38 -70.01 -4.16 -39.56
N GLN A 39 -70.55 -3.16 -38.85
CA GLN A 39 -69.76 -2.19 -38.08
C GLN A 39 -68.89 -2.84 -36.99
N LEU A 40 -69.41 -3.85 -36.29
CA LEU A 40 -68.65 -4.58 -35.26
C LEU A 40 -67.50 -5.39 -35.87
N ASN A 41 -67.74 -6.02 -37.02
CA ASN A 41 -66.71 -6.79 -37.73
C ASN A 41 -65.61 -5.88 -38.27
N GLU A 42 -65.96 -4.76 -38.91
CA GLU A 42 -64.99 -3.77 -39.41
C GLU A 42 -64.11 -3.23 -38.27
N PHE A 43 -64.75 -2.79 -37.18
CA PHE A 43 -64.03 -2.27 -36.02
C PHE A 43 -63.03 -3.27 -35.44
N ILE A 44 -63.35 -4.57 -35.47
CA ILE A 44 -62.47 -5.58 -34.90
C ILE A 44 -61.31 -5.96 -35.81
N VAL A 45 -61.51 -5.93 -37.11
CA VAL A 45 -60.38 -6.03 -38.04
C VAL A 45 -59.41 -4.88 -37.78
N ASP A 46 -59.92 -3.66 -37.66
CA ASP A 46 -59.10 -2.47 -37.42
C ASP A 46 -58.38 -2.50 -36.06
N ILE A 47 -59.06 -2.94 -34.98
CA ILE A 47 -58.46 -2.96 -33.64
C ILE A 47 -57.42 -4.07 -33.47
N VAL A 48 -57.61 -5.22 -34.14
CA VAL A 48 -56.63 -6.30 -34.19
C VAL A 48 -55.41 -5.90 -35.00
N GLN A 49 -55.61 -5.21 -36.12
CA GLN A 49 -54.50 -4.66 -36.90
C GLN A 49 -53.72 -3.62 -36.09
N GLY A 50 -54.39 -2.66 -35.45
CA GLY A 50 -53.75 -1.65 -34.61
C GLY A 50 -52.96 -2.25 -33.43
N PHE A 51 -53.49 -3.28 -32.77
CA PHE A 51 -52.75 -4.01 -31.73
C PHE A 51 -51.48 -4.66 -32.30
N ASN A 52 -51.58 -5.32 -33.46
CA ASN A 52 -50.43 -5.97 -34.08
C ASN A 52 -49.35 -4.96 -34.51
N ASP A 53 -49.75 -3.81 -35.03
CA ASP A 53 -48.84 -2.73 -35.44
C ASP A 53 -48.12 -2.12 -34.23
N ASP A 54 -48.85 -1.82 -33.15
CA ASP A 54 -48.26 -1.32 -31.90
C ASP A 54 -47.33 -2.36 -31.26
N CYS A 55 -47.69 -3.63 -31.29
CA CYS A 55 -46.79 -4.68 -30.83
C CYS A 55 -45.55 -4.79 -31.74
N ALA A 56 -45.68 -4.67 -33.06
CA ALA A 56 -44.53 -4.73 -33.99
C ALA A 56 -43.53 -3.58 -33.73
N THR A 57 -44.01 -2.37 -33.45
CA THR A 57 -43.15 -1.22 -33.12
C THR A 57 -42.33 -1.41 -31.84
N LEU A 58 -42.84 -2.19 -30.87
CA LEU A 58 -42.07 -2.57 -29.67
C LEU A 58 -40.91 -3.53 -29.95
N PHE A 59 -40.97 -4.27 -31.06
CA PHE A 59 -39.95 -5.24 -31.46
C PHE A 59 -39.08 -4.75 -32.61
N ASP A 60 -39.34 -3.57 -33.18
CA ASP A 60 -38.54 -3.00 -34.25
C ASP A 60 -37.38 -2.17 -33.66
N PRO A 61 -36.13 -2.66 -33.73
CA PRO A 61 -34.96 -1.98 -33.16
C PRO A 61 -34.63 -0.66 -33.87
N ASP A 62 -35.11 -0.46 -35.11
CA ASP A 62 -34.81 0.73 -35.92
C ASP A 62 -35.88 1.83 -35.76
N SER A 63 -37.03 1.50 -35.18
CA SER A 63 -38.14 2.45 -34.94
C SER A 63 -38.01 3.24 -33.63
N ALA A 64 -37.05 2.90 -32.77
CA ALA A 64 -36.87 3.53 -31.48
C ALA A 64 -36.25 4.95 -31.62
N PRO A 65 -36.94 6.02 -31.21
CA PRO A 65 -36.36 7.35 -31.25
C PRO A 65 -35.32 7.48 -30.13
N ASN A 66 -34.03 7.48 -30.53
CA ASN A 66 -32.79 7.68 -29.78
C ASN A 66 -31.99 6.41 -29.46
N ASP A 67 -30.67 6.51 -29.70
CA ASP A 67 -29.60 5.56 -29.34
C ASP A 67 -29.58 5.14 -27.86
N SER A 68 -30.28 5.86 -26.99
CA SER A 68 -30.46 5.51 -25.56
C SER A 68 -31.55 4.47 -25.31
N PHE A 69 -32.53 4.32 -26.21
CA PHE A 69 -33.63 3.35 -26.07
C PHE A 69 -33.23 1.97 -26.63
N GLY A 70 -32.46 1.92 -27.72
CA GLY A 70 -31.89 0.66 -28.24
C GLY A 70 -30.95 -0.03 -27.23
N GLN A 71 -30.15 0.74 -26.48
CA GLN A 71 -29.37 0.20 -25.36
C GLN A 71 -30.27 -0.25 -24.18
N ALA A 72 -31.35 0.48 -23.89
CA ALA A 72 -32.32 0.07 -22.89
C ALA A 72 -33.02 -1.25 -23.25
N VAL A 73 -33.39 -1.46 -24.52
CA VAL A 73 -34.00 -2.72 -24.99
C VAL A 73 -33.01 -3.89 -24.89
N SER A 74 -31.71 -3.68 -25.13
CA SER A 74 -30.69 -4.73 -24.94
C SER A 74 -30.53 -5.16 -23.46
N VAL A 75 -30.72 -4.22 -22.51
CA VAL A 75 -30.70 -4.47 -21.05
C VAL A 75 -32.04 -5.04 -20.55
N LEU A 76 -33.13 -4.79 -21.26
CA LEU A 76 -34.49 -5.25 -20.96
C LEU A 76 -34.84 -6.63 -21.53
N SER A 77 -33.85 -7.33 -22.10
CA SER A 77 -33.90 -8.76 -22.45
C SER A 77 -34.05 -9.70 -21.24
N ALA A 78 -34.24 -9.16 -20.03
CA ALA A 78 -34.76 -9.90 -18.90
C ALA A 78 -36.29 -10.09 -19.09
N ASP A 79 -36.68 -11.29 -19.50
CA ASP A 79 -38.00 -11.80 -19.93
C ASP A 79 -39.27 -11.26 -19.22
N GLY A 80 -39.18 -10.61 -18.06
CA GLY A 80 -40.34 -10.11 -17.30
C GLY A 80 -40.92 -8.77 -17.75
N LEU A 81 -40.09 -7.80 -18.19
CA LEU A 81 -40.60 -6.44 -18.41
C LEU A 81 -41.36 -6.31 -19.75
N LEU A 82 -40.83 -6.94 -20.79
CA LEU A 82 -41.46 -7.01 -22.11
C LEU A 82 -42.83 -7.72 -22.04
N GLN A 83 -42.90 -8.80 -21.27
CA GLN A 83 -44.15 -9.54 -21.06
C GLN A 83 -45.21 -8.68 -20.37
N GLU A 84 -44.82 -7.84 -19.40
CA GLU A 84 -45.75 -6.97 -18.69
C GLU A 84 -46.20 -5.78 -19.56
N GLN A 85 -45.32 -5.21 -20.40
CA GLN A 85 -45.70 -4.19 -21.38
C GLN A 85 -46.71 -4.72 -22.41
N MET A 86 -46.47 -5.92 -22.93
CA MET A 86 -47.41 -6.59 -23.84
C MET A 86 -48.77 -6.85 -23.17
N ARG A 87 -48.77 -7.20 -21.88
CA ARG A 87 -50.00 -7.39 -21.09
C ARG A 87 -50.81 -6.11 -20.93
N VAL A 88 -50.14 -4.97 -20.70
CA VAL A 88 -50.78 -3.66 -20.57
C VAL A 88 -51.42 -3.23 -21.90
N ILE A 89 -50.72 -3.41 -23.02
CA ILE A 89 -51.22 -3.07 -24.36
C ILE A 89 -52.42 -3.95 -24.70
N ARG A 90 -52.34 -5.27 -24.45
CA ARG A 90 -53.47 -6.17 -24.63
C ARG A 90 -54.67 -5.75 -23.80
N GLY A 91 -54.46 -5.38 -22.53
CA GLY A 91 -55.52 -4.87 -21.66
C GLY A 91 -56.19 -3.61 -22.21
N TYR A 92 -55.40 -2.64 -22.69
CA TYR A 92 -55.93 -1.42 -23.32
C TYR A 92 -56.84 -1.72 -24.52
N TYR A 93 -56.34 -2.52 -25.46
CA TYR A 93 -57.06 -2.87 -26.68
C TYR A 93 -58.29 -3.75 -26.41
N THR A 94 -58.22 -4.68 -25.45
CA THR A 94 -59.37 -5.48 -25.00
C THR A 94 -60.45 -4.59 -24.39
N GLY A 95 -60.06 -3.60 -23.58
CA GLY A 95 -60.99 -2.62 -23.02
C GLY A 95 -61.72 -1.81 -24.09
N ARG A 96 -61.01 -1.37 -25.14
CA ARG A 96 -61.62 -0.68 -26.27
C ARG A 96 -62.58 -1.56 -27.05
N CYS A 97 -62.27 -2.85 -27.23
CA CYS A 97 -63.18 -3.82 -27.84
C CYS A 97 -64.53 -3.85 -27.10
N TRP A 98 -64.47 -4.07 -25.79
CA TRP A 98 -65.68 -4.13 -24.96
C TRP A 98 -66.44 -2.81 -24.92
N GLN A 99 -65.76 -1.67 -24.82
CA GLN A 99 -66.41 -0.35 -24.84
C GLN A 99 -67.18 -0.11 -26.14
N THR A 100 -66.59 -0.42 -27.28
CA THR A 100 -67.25 -0.23 -28.59
C THR A 100 -68.42 -1.20 -28.76
N VAL A 101 -68.24 -2.48 -28.39
CA VAL A 101 -69.33 -3.46 -28.40
C VAL A 101 -70.52 -2.97 -27.58
N ILE A 102 -70.27 -2.50 -26.37
CA ILE A 102 -71.33 -1.98 -25.50
C ILE A 102 -71.97 -0.73 -26.11
N ALA A 103 -71.19 0.21 -26.65
CA ALA A 103 -71.71 1.42 -27.27
C ALA A 103 -72.63 1.10 -28.46
N VAL A 104 -72.20 0.18 -29.34
CA VAL A 104 -72.97 -0.28 -30.51
C VAL A 104 -74.26 -0.97 -30.08
N LEU A 105 -74.19 -1.86 -29.08
CA LEU A 105 -75.38 -2.53 -28.56
C LEU A 105 -76.33 -1.55 -27.85
N THR A 106 -75.82 -0.49 -27.23
CA THR A 106 -76.65 0.56 -26.60
C THR A 106 -77.47 1.32 -27.65
N CYS A 107 -76.99 1.42 -28.88
CA CYS A 107 -77.72 2.05 -29.99
C CYS A 107 -78.93 1.23 -30.49
N LEU A 108 -79.03 -0.06 -30.12
CA LEU A 108 -80.13 -0.94 -30.52
C LEU A 108 -81.40 -0.80 -29.69
N LEU A 109 -81.29 -0.16 -28.53
CA LEU A 109 -82.36 -0.07 -27.55
C LEU A 109 -83.21 1.17 -27.84
N ASP A 110 -84.52 0.97 -27.90
CA ASP A 110 -85.50 2.07 -27.87
C ASP A 110 -85.44 2.79 -26.49
N ASP A 111 -85.94 4.02 -26.37
CA ASP A 111 -85.77 4.82 -25.15
C ASP A 111 -86.32 4.15 -23.87
N ASP A 112 -87.36 3.32 -23.98
CA ASP A 112 -87.90 2.51 -22.88
C ASP A 112 -87.00 1.30 -22.54
N GLN A 113 -86.30 0.72 -23.53
CA GLN A 113 -85.35 -0.39 -23.34
C GLN A 113 -83.96 0.08 -22.90
N ARG A 114 -83.61 1.35 -23.14
CA ARG A 114 -82.43 1.99 -22.53
C ARG A 114 -82.57 2.11 -21.02
N TYR A 115 -83.81 2.13 -20.49
CA TYR A 115 -84.09 2.11 -19.06
C TYR A 115 -83.83 0.71 -18.46
N GLU A 116 -84.25 -0.36 -19.14
CA GLU A 116 -83.97 -1.75 -18.73
C GLU A 116 -82.49 -2.14 -18.90
N LEU A 117 -81.82 -1.68 -19.97
CA LEU A 117 -80.38 -1.86 -20.09
C LEU A 117 -79.61 -0.92 -19.15
N GLY A 118 -80.22 0.18 -18.72
CA GLY A 118 -79.81 0.99 -17.57
C GLY A 118 -79.93 0.21 -16.26
N GLU A 119 -80.93 -0.66 -16.08
CA GLU A 119 -81.00 -1.62 -14.97
C GLU A 119 -80.00 -2.77 -15.09
N VAL A 120 -79.64 -3.21 -16.30
CA VAL A 120 -78.57 -4.21 -16.54
C VAL A 120 -77.18 -3.59 -16.37
N ALA A 121 -76.98 -2.34 -16.77
CA ALA A 121 -75.76 -1.55 -16.53
C ALA A 121 -75.65 -1.13 -15.04
N ASN A 122 -76.79 -0.92 -14.37
CA ASN A 122 -76.92 -0.84 -12.91
C ASN A 122 -77.04 -2.22 -12.25
N SER A 123 -76.97 -3.32 -13.00
CA SER A 123 -76.97 -4.63 -12.39
C SER A 123 -75.70 -4.72 -11.59
N LYS A 124 -75.83 -5.14 -10.33
CA LYS A 124 -74.69 -5.33 -9.43
C LYS A 124 -73.53 -6.05 -10.10
N GLN A 125 -73.81 -7.01 -10.99
CA GLN A 125 -72.80 -7.77 -11.71
C GLN A 125 -72.01 -6.95 -12.73
N PHE A 126 -72.69 -6.14 -13.56
CA PHE A 126 -72.00 -5.31 -14.55
C PHE A 126 -71.21 -4.17 -13.90
N THR A 127 -71.80 -3.49 -12.90
CA THR A 127 -71.10 -2.45 -12.14
C THR A 127 -69.89 -3.02 -11.40
N GLN A 128 -70.02 -4.19 -10.76
CA GLN A 128 -68.88 -4.87 -10.13
C GLN A 128 -67.79 -5.26 -11.13
N PHE A 129 -68.17 -5.76 -12.31
CA PHE A 129 -67.21 -6.11 -13.36
C PHE A 129 -66.45 -4.88 -13.87
N TYR A 130 -67.16 -3.79 -14.15
CA TYR A 130 -66.56 -2.54 -14.60
C TYR A 130 -65.65 -1.90 -13.53
N GLU A 131 -66.07 -1.90 -12.26
CA GLU A 131 -65.25 -1.43 -11.14
C GLU A 131 -63.99 -2.29 -10.95
N GLN A 132 -64.12 -3.63 -11.02
CA GLN A 132 -62.98 -4.55 -10.99
C GLN A 132 -62.02 -4.28 -12.16
N TYR A 133 -62.56 -4.04 -13.36
CA TYR A 133 -61.76 -3.74 -14.53
C TYR A 133 -61.01 -2.41 -14.40
N GLN A 134 -61.67 -1.36 -13.91
CA GLN A 134 -61.02 -0.07 -13.63
C GLN A 134 -59.96 -0.17 -12.52
N GLN A 135 -60.20 -1.00 -11.50
CA GLN A 135 -59.20 -1.30 -10.48
C GLN A 135 -57.98 -2.01 -11.10
N ILE A 136 -58.18 -3.00 -11.96
CA ILE A 136 -57.08 -3.71 -12.66
C ILE A 136 -56.28 -2.73 -13.53
N ILE A 137 -56.95 -1.86 -14.30
CA ILE A 137 -56.26 -0.85 -15.12
C ILE A 137 -55.47 0.13 -14.26
N SER A 138 -56.06 0.64 -13.18
CA SER A 138 -55.38 1.60 -12.31
C SER A 138 -54.15 0.98 -11.62
N GLN A 139 -54.26 -0.28 -11.16
CA GLN A 139 -53.13 -1.03 -10.59
C GLN A 139 -52.05 -1.31 -11.62
N ALA A 140 -52.42 -1.69 -12.86
CA ALA A 140 -51.48 -1.91 -13.94
C ALA A 140 -50.73 -0.61 -14.31
N ARG A 141 -51.43 0.54 -14.36
CA ARG A 141 -50.80 1.84 -14.60
C ARG A 141 -49.82 2.22 -13.50
N GLN A 142 -50.20 2.09 -12.24
CA GLN A 142 -49.31 2.38 -11.10
C GLN A 142 -48.08 1.47 -11.09
N THR A 143 -48.26 0.19 -11.40
CA THR A 143 -47.16 -0.77 -11.51
C THR A 143 -46.22 -0.41 -12.65
N HIS A 144 -46.78 -0.06 -13.81
CA HIS A 144 -46.00 0.39 -14.97
C HIS A 144 -45.19 1.66 -14.66
N GLU A 145 -45.82 2.66 -14.04
CA GLU A 145 -45.15 3.91 -13.67
C GLU A 145 -44.01 3.68 -12.67
N LYS A 146 -44.25 2.83 -11.65
CA LYS A 146 -43.23 2.44 -10.68
C LYS A 146 -42.06 1.71 -11.34
N ASN A 147 -42.35 0.78 -12.26
CA ASN A 147 -41.33 0.06 -13.01
C ASN A 147 -40.53 1.01 -13.91
N LEU A 148 -41.19 1.97 -14.56
CA LEU A 148 -40.55 2.95 -15.44
C LEU A 148 -39.60 3.88 -14.68
N VAL A 149 -39.98 4.31 -13.47
CA VAL A 149 -39.09 5.06 -12.57
C VAL A 149 -37.89 4.20 -12.14
N SER A 150 -38.11 2.93 -11.79
CA SER A 150 -37.04 2.00 -11.42
C SER A 150 -36.02 1.82 -12.56
N VAL A 151 -36.51 1.61 -13.79
CA VAL A 151 -35.66 1.48 -14.98
C VAL A 151 -34.89 2.76 -15.27
N LYS A 152 -35.53 3.93 -15.17
CA LYS A 152 -34.83 5.23 -15.34
C LYS A 152 -33.70 5.39 -14.33
N ASN A 153 -33.92 5.01 -13.07
CA ASN A 153 -32.89 5.07 -12.04
C ASN A 153 -31.74 4.08 -12.31
N ALA A 154 -32.05 2.87 -12.78
CA ALA A 154 -31.03 1.87 -13.15
C ALA A 154 -30.16 2.35 -14.34
N ILE A 155 -30.78 2.95 -15.36
CA ILE A 155 -30.06 3.54 -16.50
C ILE A 155 -29.12 4.66 -16.03
N LEU A 156 -29.61 5.57 -15.19
CA LEU A 156 -28.79 6.65 -14.65
C LEU A 156 -27.61 6.12 -13.83
N GLN A 157 -27.81 5.03 -13.08
CA GLN A 157 -26.74 4.39 -12.32
C GLN A 157 -25.71 3.72 -13.24
N GLN A 158 -26.14 3.05 -14.31
CA GLN A 158 -25.22 2.46 -15.30
C GLN A 158 -24.41 3.54 -16.03
N GLN A 159 -25.02 4.67 -16.39
CA GLN A 159 -24.30 5.81 -16.98
C GLN A 159 -23.20 6.33 -16.05
N LYS A 160 -23.51 6.51 -14.76
CA LYS A 160 -22.49 6.90 -13.76
C LYS A 160 -21.33 5.91 -13.67
N LEU A 161 -21.62 4.61 -13.73
CA LEU A 161 -20.58 3.57 -13.72
C LEU A 161 -19.73 3.58 -15.01
N ALA A 162 -20.34 3.84 -16.17
CA ALA A 162 -19.64 3.96 -17.44
C ALA A 162 -18.71 5.19 -17.46
N ASP A 163 -19.15 6.33 -16.92
CA ASP A 163 -18.33 7.54 -16.77
C ASP A 163 -17.15 7.30 -15.84
N GLN A 164 -17.38 6.62 -14.71
CA GLN A 164 -16.32 6.22 -13.78
C GLN A 164 -15.31 5.26 -14.43
N ALA A 165 -15.77 4.27 -15.19
CA ALA A 165 -14.91 3.35 -15.92
C ALA A 165 -14.05 4.08 -16.96
N THR A 166 -14.64 5.05 -17.67
CA THR A 166 -13.93 5.89 -18.64
C THR A 166 -12.83 6.71 -17.97
N TYR A 167 -13.15 7.34 -16.83
CA TYR A 167 -12.18 8.10 -16.04
C TYR A 167 -11.00 7.24 -15.55
N VAL A 168 -11.29 6.05 -14.99
CA VAL A 168 -10.25 5.11 -14.54
C VAL A 168 -9.38 4.66 -15.70
N ASN A 169 -9.96 4.39 -16.87
CA ASN A 169 -9.21 4.00 -18.06
C ASN A 169 -8.26 5.12 -18.54
N GLN A 170 -8.70 6.38 -18.49
CA GLN A 170 -7.84 7.53 -18.80
C GLN A 170 -6.65 7.64 -17.83
N GLN A 171 -6.87 7.44 -16.52
CA GLN A 171 -5.78 7.42 -15.54
C GLN A 171 -4.79 6.28 -15.81
N LEU A 172 -5.28 5.10 -16.19
CA LEU A 172 -4.44 3.94 -16.50
C LEU A 172 -3.52 4.22 -17.70
N ILE A 173 -4.06 4.84 -18.76
CA ILE A 173 -3.29 5.24 -19.95
C ILE A 173 -2.17 6.23 -19.55
N GLN A 174 -2.48 7.24 -18.72
CA GLN A 174 -1.49 8.20 -18.24
C GLN A 174 -0.38 7.52 -17.43
N TYR A 175 -0.75 6.60 -16.54
CA TYR A 175 0.22 5.84 -15.74
C TYR A 175 1.14 4.99 -16.62
N GLN A 176 0.61 4.32 -17.65
CA GLN A 176 1.40 3.53 -18.60
C GLN A 176 2.40 4.41 -19.39
N GLN A 177 1.99 5.60 -19.82
CA GLN A 177 2.87 6.56 -20.49
C GLN A 177 4.01 7.02 -19.56
N GLN A 178 3.71 7.35 -18.30
CA GLN A 178 4.73 7.72 -17.32
C GLN A 178 5.71 6.58 -17.03
N LYS A 179 5.20 5.34 -16.94
CA LYS A 179 6.05 4.16 -16.76
C LYS A 179 7.02 3.98 -17.93
N LYS A 180 6.55 4.17 -19.17
CA LYS A 180 7.39 4.10 -20.36
C LYS A 180 8.49 5.18 -20.37
N LEU A 181 8.13 6.42 -20.05
CA LEU A 181 9.09 7.53 -19.96
C LEU A 181 10.18 7.26 -18.91
N LYS A 182 9.81 6.73 -17.74
CA LYS A 182 10.77 6.36 -16.70
C LYS A 182 11.70 5.22 -17.13
N ALA A 183 11.19 4.22 -17.86
CA ALA A 183 12.03 3.15 -18.40
C ALA A 183 13.08 3.71 -19.37
N GLU A 184 12.65 4.56 -20.31
CA GLU A 184 13.57 5.22 -21.26
C GLU A 184 14.61 6.11 -20.56
N GLN A 185 14.23 6.77 -19.46
CA GLN A 185 15.18 7.53 -18.64
C GLN A 185 16.19 6.62 -17.93
N MET A 186 15.75 5.49 -17.37
CA MET A 186 16.66 4.53 -16.74
C MET A 186 17.64 3.92 -17.75
N ASP A 187 17.19 3.61 -18.97
CA ASP A 187 18.06 3.08 -20.02
C ASP A 187 19.15 4.10 -20.42
N LYS A 188 18.81 5.40 -20.47
CA LYS A 188 19.80 6.47 -20.69
C LYS A 188 20.82 6.55 -19.56
N VAL A 189 20.36 6.53 -18.30
CA VAL A 189 21.26 6.54 -17.13
C VAL A 189 22.16 5.31 -17.11
N ALA A 190 21.64 4.14 -17.44
CA ALA A 190 22.42 2.91 -17.53
C ALA A 190 23.51 3.00 -18.61
N ALA A 191 23.20 3.58 -19.78
CA ALA A 191 24.18 3.82 -20.85
C ALA A 191 25.25 4.83 -20.44
N GLU A 192 24.89 5.91 -19.74
CA GLU A 192 25.83 6.89 -19.19
C GLU A 192 26.77 6.26 -18.15
N ILE A 193 26.23 5.43 -17.25
CA ILE A 193 27.02 4.69 -16.25
C ILE A 193 28.00 3.74 -16.94
N ALA A 194 27.54 2.98 -17.94
CA ALA A 194 28.40 2.06 -18.69
C ALA A 194 29.58 2.80 -19.35
N THR A 195 29.28 3.92 -20.03
CA THR A 195 30.31 4.77 -20.67
C THR A 195 31.32 5.27 -19.63
N ARG A 196 30.85 5.70 -18.46
CA ARG A 196 31.72 6.22 -17.40
C ARG A 196 32.54 5.12 -16.72
N CYS A 197 32.00 3.91 -16.61
CA CYS A 197 32.75 2.74 -16.15
C CYS A 197 33.88 2.38 -17.12
N ASP A 198 33.65 2.48 -18.43
CA ASP A 198 34.69 2.25 -19.43
C ASP A 198 35.80 3.31 -19.34
N GLU A 199 35.44 4.59 -19.15
CA GLU A 199 36.40 5.68 -18.92
C GLU A 199 37.27 5.45 -17.68
N VAL A 200 36.64 5.09 -16.55
CA VAL A 200 37.36 4.79 -15.30
C VAL A 200 38.25 3.57 -15.45
N SER A 201 37.78 2.54 -16.18
CA SER A 201 38.58 1.34 -16.45
C SER A 201 39.83 1.68 -17.28
N GLY A 202 39.70 2.57 -18.26
CA GLY A 202 40.84 3.11 -19.01
C GLY A 202 41.83 3.85 -18.10
N GLN A 203 41.34 4.74 -17.23
CA GLN A 203 42.19 5.46 -16.27
C GLN A 203 42.90 4.52 -15.28
N ILE A 204 42.24 3.45 -14.83
CA ILE A 204 42.85 2.43 -13.98
C ILE A 204 43.96 1.70 -14.72
N ALA A 205 43.75 1.35 -16.00
CA ALA A 205 44.78 0.71 -16.81
C ALA A 205 46.01 1.62 -16.99
N ASP A 206 45.79 2.91 -17.28
CA ASP A 206 46.87 3.91 -17.39
C ASP A 206 47.64 4.07 -16.07
N LEU A 207 46.92 4.12 -14.94
CA LEU A 207 47.54 4.19 -13.60
C LEU A 207 48.30 2.92 -13.25
N GLN A 208 47.77 1.73 -13.59
CA GLN A 208 48.47 0.46 -13.38
C GLN A 208 49.74 0.40 -14.21
N GLN A 209 49.72 0.87 -15.46
CA GLN A 209 50.91 0.98 -16.29
C GLN A 209 51.92 1.94 -15.64
N PHE A 210 51.50 3.14 -15.25
CA PHE A 210 52.36 4.12 -14.57
C PHE A 210 52.96 3.59 -13.26
N VAL A 211 52.16 2.88 -12.45
CA VAL A 211 52.63 2.24 -11.21
C VAL A 211 53.64 1.16 -11.55
N SER A 212 53.40 0.30 -12.54
CA SER A 212 54.34 -0.76 -12.92
C SER A 212 55.69 -0.19 -13.38
N GLU A 213 55.68 0.87 -14.19
CA GLU A 213 56.88 1.57 -14.66
C GLU A 213 57.65 2.21 -13.49
N ASN A 214 56.95 2.84 -12.55
CA ASN A 214 57.57 3.44 -11.37
C ASN A 214 58.00 2.40 -10.33
N GLN A 215 57.33 1.26 -10.24
CA GLN A 215 57.70 0.17 -9.34
C GLN A 215 58.96 -0.53 -9.85
N ILE A 216 59.15 -0.64 -11.17
CA ILE A 216 60.44 -1.05 -11.77
C ILE A 216 61.55 -0.06 -11.40
N ARG A 217 61.30 1.25 -11.52
CA ARG A 217 62.26 2.31 -11.13
C ARG A 217 62.56 2.31 -9.62
N ALA A 218 61.53 2.14 -8.79
CA ALA A 218 61.63 2.08 -7.34
C ALA A 218 62.30 0.80 -6.86
N THR A 219 62.12 -0.34 -7.54
CA THR A 219 62.82 -1.60 -7.23
C THR A 219 64.30 -1.49 -7.59
N GLN A 220 64.64 -0.80 -8.68
CA GLN A 220 66.04 -0.45 -9.02
C GLN A 220 66.67 0.52 -8.02
N ALA A 221 65.88 1.45 -7.44
CA ALA A 221 66.34 2.37 -6.38
C ALA A 221 66.39 1.71 -4.98
N ALA A 222 65.45 0.82 -4.66
CA ALA A 222 65.33 0.13 -3.36
C ALA A 222 66.36 -1.00 -3.19
N TYR A 223 66.89 -1.55 -4.29
CA TYR A 223 68.08 -2.42 -4.23
C TYR A 223 69.33 -1.67 -3.71
N LYS A 224 69.30 -0.32 -3.68
CA LYS A 224 70.35 0.55 -3.14
C LYS A 224 70.09 1.03 -1.70
N CYS A 225 68.86 0.93 -1.20
CA CYS A 225 68.45 1.46 0.11
C CYS A 225 67.64 0.42 0.89
N ARG A 226 68.31 -0.66 1.32
CA ARG A 226 67.74 -1.63 2.26
C ARG A 226 68.54 -1.60 3.56
N ILE A 227 68.29 -0.58 4.40
CA ILE A 227 68.65 -0.59 5.82
C ILE A 227 67.42 -0.23 6.64
N MET A 228 67.19 -1.08 7.65
CA MET A 228 66.13 -1.13 8.63
C MET A 228 65.79 0.22 9.28
N VAL A 229 64.50 0.60 9.31
CA VAL A 229 63.97 1.53 10.32
C VAL A 229 62.53 1.13 10.69
N GLN A 230 62.27 0.94 11.99
CA GLN A 230 60.91 0.80 12.53
C GLN A 230 60.24 2.18 12.57
N PRO A 231 59.02 2.36 12.02
CA PRO A 231 58.30 3.62 12.12
C PRO A 231 57.85 3.87 13.57
N VAL A 232 58.22 5.04 14.10
CA VAL A 232 57.82 5.51 15.44
C VAL A 232 56.68 6.51 15.30
N LEU A 233 55.53 6.21 15.92
CA LEU A 233 54.40 7.14 16.00
C LEU A 233 54.53 7.94 17.30
N LYS A 234 55.08 9.16 17.22
CA LYS A 234 55.18 10.22 18.25
C LYS A 234 54.94 9.81 19.73
N ASN A 235 55.68 8.82 20.25
CA ASN A 235 55.70 8.28 21.64
C ASN A 235 55.08 6.89 21.90
N LYS A 236 54.70 6.11 20.88
CA LYS A 236 54.32 4.69 21.05
C LYS A 236 55.18 3.79 20.18
N LYS A 237 55.83 2.78 20.78
CA LYS A 237 56.56 1.74 20.06
C LYS A 237 55.55 0.88 19.31
N LEU A 238 55.60 0.87 17.98
CA LEU A 238 54.82 -0.03 17.14
C LEU A 238 55.62 -1.30 16.86
N LEU A 239 54.93 -2.41 16.62
CA LEU A 239 55.53 -3.59 16.02
C LEU A 239 55.84 -3.28 14.55
N SER A 240 56.76 -4.03 13.92
CA SER A 240 56.86 -3.97 12.46
C SER A 240 55.61 -4.58 11.82
N LEU A 241 55.34 -4.26 10.55
CA LEU A 241 54.23 -4.86 9.80
C LEU A 241 54.31 -6.39 9.84
N GLN A 242 55.50 -6.94 9.55
CA GLN A 242 55.76 -8.39 9.58
C GLN A 242 55.51 -9.02 10.97
N GLN A 243 55.86 -8.31 12.05
CA GLN A 243 55.57 -8.78 13.41
C GLN A 243 54.07 -8.73 13.72
N THR A 244 53.38 -7.72 13.21
CA THR A 244 51.94 -7.54 13.41
C THR A 244 51.14 -8.61 12.68
N THR A 245 51.43 -8.85 11.40
CA THR A 245 50.76 -9.89 10.61
C THR A 245 51.05 -11.29 11.13
N SER A 246 52.31 -11.57 11.49
CA SER A 246 52.67 -12.85 12.12
C SER A 246 51.96 -13.09 13.46
N GLN A 247 51.74 -12.04 14.26
CA GLN A 247 50.97 -12.16 15.51
C GLN A 247 49.48 -12.34 15.25
N ILE A 248 48.91 -11.68 14.23
CA ILE A 248 47.51 -11.90 13.79
C ILE A 248 47.29 -13.37 13.42
N ASP A 249 48.18 -13.94 12.61
CA ASP A 249 48.07 -15.33 12.17
C ASP A 249 48.13 -16.32 13.34
N ASP A 250 49.05 -16.11 14.29
CA ASP A 250 49.15 -16.95 15.48
C ASP A 250 47.88 -16.83 16.34
N ILE A 251 47.32 -15.63 16.51
CA ILE A 251 46.06 -15.44 17.25
C ILE A 251 44.91 -16.18 16.58
N TRP A 252 44.77 -16.12 15.25
CA TRP A 252 43.73 -16.87 14.53
C TRP A 252 43.88 -18.37 14.69
N GLN A 253 45.09 -18.91 14.56
CA GLN A 253 45.35 -20.34 14.72
C GLN A 253 45.06 -20.83 16.15
N GLN A 254 45.45 -20.06 17.17
CA GLN A 254 45.16 -20.41 18.55
C GLN A 254 43.67 -20.29 18.88
N LYS A 255 42.99 -19.29 18.30
CA LYS A 255 41.55 -19.12 18.47
C LYS A 255 40.79 -20.31 17.90
N GLN A 256 41.14 -20.74 16.69
CA GLN A 256 40.51 -21.90 16.06
C GLN A 256 40.65 -23.16 16.92
N LYS A 257 41.82 -23.38 17.53
CA LYS A 257 42.05 -24.51 18.46
C LYS A 257 41.22 -24.38 19.74
N SER A 258 41.11 -23.16 20.28
CA SER A 258 40.30 -22.88 21.47
C SER A 258 38.81 -23.12 21.21
N ASP A 259 38.29 -22.61 20.09
CA ASP A 259 36.88 -22.74 19.72
C ASP A 259 36.49 -24.21 19.49
N LEU A 260 37.36 -25.01 18.83
CA LEU A 260 37.16 -26.47 18.70
C LEU A 260 37.12 -27.18 20.07
N THR A 261 37.88 -26.69 21.04
CA THR A 261 37.89 -27.25 22.41
C THR A 261 36.62 -26.86 23.17
N LEU A 262 36.20 -25.60 23.07
CA LEU A 262 34.95 -25.10 23.67
C LEU A 262 33.71 -25.78 23.08
N GLN A 263 33.72 -26.05 21.77
CA GLN A 263 32.67 -26.80 21.08
C GLN A 263 32.55 -28.24 21.62
N LYS A 264 33.68 -28.93 21.82
CA LYS A 264 33.69 -30.28 22.46
C LYS A 264 33.15 -30.25 23.89
N LEU A 265 33.33 -29.14 24.59
CA LEU A 265 32.84 -28.91 25.96
C LEU A 265 31.42 -28.33 26.03
N LYS A 266 30.73 -28.15 24.89
CA LYS A 266 29.42 -27.47 24.77
C LYS A 266 29.38 -26.08 25.42
N LYS A 267 30.50 -25.34 25.37
CA LYS A 267 30.60 -23.96 25.85
C LYS A 267 30.58 -22.99 24.67
N PRO A 268 30.04 -21.77 24.84
CA PRO A 268 30.06 -20.77 23.78
C PRO A 268 31.50 -20.36 23.43
N SER A 269 31.76 -20.17 22.14
CA SER A 269 33.03 -19.65 21.64
C SER A 269 33.30 -18.24 22.15
N GLN A 270 34.55 -17.91 22.42
CA GLN A 270 34.95 -16.59 22.89
C GLN A 270 35.00 -15.59 21.72
N SER A 271 34.77 -14.30 21.99
CA SER A 271 34.96 -13.25 20.98
C SER A 271 36.45 -13.14 20.57
N ILE A 272 36.75 -12.60 19.38
CA ILE A 272 38.16 -12.38 18.98
C ILE A 272 38.84 -11.42 19.95
N ARG A 273 38.09 -10.44 20.47
CA ARG A 273 38.59 -9.45 21.43
C ARG A 273 38.95 -10.09 22.77
N GLU A 274 38.03 -10.86 23.37
CA GLU A 274 38.30 -11.59 24.62
C GLU A 274 39.44 -12.59 24.43
N PHE A 275 39.46 -13.27 23.29
CA PHE A 275 40.50 -14.23 22.97
C PHE A 275 41.87 -13.55 22.83
N VAL A 276 41.98 -12.36 22.25
CA VAL A 276 43.24 -11.59 22.19
C VAL A 276 43.77 -11.32 23.60
N PHE A 277 42.92 -10.85 24.52
CA PHE A 277 43.36 -10.62 25.90
C PHE A 277 43.81 -11.93 26.58
N TYR A 278 43.07 -13.01 26.39
CA TYR A 278 43.41 -14.34 26.92
C TYR A 278 44.73 -14.87 26.33
N TYR A 279 44.90 -14.79 25.01
CA TYR A 279 46.10 -15.20 24.29
C TYR A 279 47.34 -14.47 24.79
N PHE A 280 47.27 -13.15 24.97
CA PHE A 280 48.40 -12.38 25.48
C PHE A 280 48.66 -12.66 26.98
N GLN A 281 47.62 -12.92 27.78
CA GLN A 281 47.79 -13.36 29.17
C GLN A 281 48.48 -14.73 29.26
N GLN A 282 48.13 -15.67 28.38
CA GLN A 282 48.79 -16.98 28.31
C GLN A 282 50.23 -16.88 27.81
N LYS A 283 50.47 -16.09 26.76
CA LYS A 283 51.77 -16.01 26.09
C LYS A 283 52.79 -15.14 26.83
N PHE A 284 52.35 -14.14 27.59
CA PHE A 284 53.23 -13.14 28.21
C PHE A 284 53.00 -12.92 29.72
N GLY A 285 52.04 -13.61 30.34
CA GLY A 285 51.68 -13.47 31.75
C GLY A 285 50.71 -12.31 32.04
N GLN A 286 50.06 -12.33 33.22
CA GLN A 286 49.02 -11.35 33.62
C GLN A 286 49.50 -9.88 33.69
N THR A 287 50.81 -9.64 33.73
CA THR A 287 51.41 -8.32 34.03
C THR A 287 51.74 -7.46 32.81
N LYS A 288 51.50 -7.90 31.57
CA LYS A 288 51.92 -7.15 30.36
C LYS A 288 50.77 -6.57 29.52
N GLN A 289 49.88 -5.76 30.13
CA GLN A 289 48.87 -4.95 29.39
C GLN A 289 49.49 -4.08 28.27
N LYS A 290 50.74 -3.63 28.44
CA LYS A 290 51.47 -2.83 27.44
C LYS A 290 51.70 -3.58 26.12
N ALA A 291 51.88 -4.91 26.15
CA ALA A 291 52.11 -5.71 24.94
C ALA A 291 50.83 -5.85 24.10
N VAL A 292 49.68 -6.03 24.77
CA VAL A 292 48.36 -6.05 24.12
C VAL A 292 48.08 -4.70 23.46
N GLN A 293 48.30 -3.61 24.20
CA GLN A 293 48.11 -2.26 23.66
C GLN A 293 49.03 -1.99 22.48
N GLN A 294 50.31 -2.35 22.57
CA GLN A 294 51.27 -2.22 21.47
C GLN A 294 50.82 -2.99 20.21
N PHE A 295 50.34 -4.22 20.37
CA PHE A 295 49.78 -5.01 19.26
C PHE A 295 48.55 -4.34 18.65
N LEU A 296 47.56 -3.96 19.47
CA LEU A 296 46.34 -3.30 18.99
C LEU A 296 46.62 -1.97 18.28
N TYR A 297 47.58 -1.18 18.78
CA TYR A 297 48.02 0.04 18.08
C TYR A 297 48.70 -0.27 16.75
N SER A 298 49.44 -1.38 16.66
CA SER A 298 50.11 -1.79 15.42
C SER A 298 49.09 -2.28 14.39
N VAL A 299 48.09 -3.06 14.80
CA VAL A 299 46.96 -3.46 13.94
C VAL A 299 46.22 -2.23 13.41
N GLY A 300 45.90 -1.27 14.30
CA GLY A 300 45.21 -0.04 13.93
C GLY A 300 46.01 0.87 12.98
N PHE A 301 47.33 0.84 13.08
CA PHE A 301 48.21 1.60 12.20
C PHE A 301 48.35 0.94 10.82
N TYR A 302 48.58 -0.37 10.78
CA TYR A 302 48.83 -1.10 9.53
C TYR A 302 47.58 -1.48 8.75
N SER A 303 46.37 -1.41 9.34
CA SER A 303 45.11 -1.64 8.62
C SER A 303 44.86 -0.69 7.45
N GLN A 304 45.56 0.45 7.41
CA GLN A 304 45.48 1.40 6.31
C GLN A 304 46.32 0.95 5.11
N GLN A 305 47.25 0.01 5.30
CA GLN A 305 48.28 -0.36 4.32
C GLN A 305 48.32 -1.86 4.04
N ASP A 306 47.72 -2.69 4.89
CA ASP A 306 47.76 -4.15 4.82
C ASP A 306 46.38 -4.77 5.06
N ASN A 307 45.96 -5.64 4.14
CA ASN A 307 44.63 -6.25 4.14
C ASN A 307 44.41 -7.21 5.33
N VAL A 308 45.46 -7.89 5.81
CA VAL A 308 45.36 -8.83 6.94
C VAL A 308 45.10 -8.04 8.23
N ALA A 309 45.84 -6.94 8.43
CA ALA A 309 45.59 -6.02 9.53
C ALA A 309 44.21 -5.34 9.42
N ALA A 310 43.75 -5.01 8.22
CA ALA A 310 42.43 -4.42 7.98
C ALA A 310 41.28 -5.36 8.33
N ILE A 311 41.35 -6.62 7.88
CA ILE A 311 40.35 -7.66 8.19
C ILE A 311 40.34 -7.95 9.68
N PHE A 312 41.52 -8.10 10.30
CA PHE A 312 41.61 -8.34 11.74
C PHE A 312 41.07 -7.16 12.56
N GLN A 313 41.32 -5.91 12.12
CA GLN A 313 40.71 -4.73 12.73
C GLN A 313 39.19 -4.72 12.56
N ALA A 314 38.67 -5.05 11.38
CA ALA A 314 37.24 -5.13 11.13
C ALA A 314 36.57 -6.21 12.00
N GLU A 315 37.20 -7.36 12.22
CA GLU A 315 36.66 -8.42 13.09
C GLU A 315 36.69 -8.02 14.58
N LEU A 316 37.73 -7.28 14.99
CA LEU A 316 37.74 -6.61 16.30
C LEU A 316 36.61 -5.58 16.43
N GLN A 317 36.07 -5.07 15.32
CA GLN A 317 35.08 -4.00 15.22
C GLN A 317 33.63 -4.50 15.05
N LEU A 318 33.37 -5.51 14.21
CA LEU A 318 32.05 -6.13 13.98
C LEU A 318 31.44 -6.66 15.27
N GLN A 319 32.28 -7.19 16.16
CA GLN A 319 31.85 -7.68 17.46
C GLN A 319 31.54 -6.54 18.45
N ILE A 320 31.95 -5.30 18.16
CA ILE A 320 31.54 -4.11 18.92
C ILE A 320 30.09 -3.74 18.60
N ASP A 321 29.63 -3.93 17.37
CA ASP A 321 28.23 -3.65 16.98
C ASP A 321 27.24 -4.66 17.60
N GLU A 322 27.64 -5.92 17.79
CA GLU A 322 26.82 -6.90 18.54
C GLU A 322 26.81 -6.64 20.05
N LEU A 323 27.95 -6.26 20.61
CA LEU A 323 28.07 -5.89 22.02
C LEU A 323 27.32 -4.58 22.33
N PHE A 324 27.25 -3.67 21.35
CA PHE A 324 26.41 -2.46 21.38
C PHE A 324 24.92 -2.81 21.39
N LYS A 325 24.45 -3.66 20.47
CA LYS A 325 23.05 -4.13 20.47
C LYS A 325 22.67 -4.81 21.79
N HIS A 326 23.56 -5.63 22.34
CA HIS A 326 23.38 -6.29 23.63
C HIS A 326 23.33 -5.31 24.81
N ASN A 327 24.20 -4.29 24.80
CA ASN A 327 24.20 -3.26 25.84
C ASN A 327 22.97 -2.36 25.76
N LEU A 328 22.50 -2.00 24.56
CA LEU A 328 21.26 -1.26 24.34
C LEU A 328 20.06 -2.03 24.90
N LEU A 329 19.93 -3.31 24.56
CA LEU A 329 18.91 -4.22 25.09
C LEU A 329 18.96 -4.31 26.63
N LYS A 330 20.15 -4.37 27.23
CA LYS A 330 20.30 -4.39 28.68
C LYS A 330 19.93 -3.05 29.34
N ILE A 331 20.19 -1.93 28.68
CA ILE A 331 19.79 -0.60 29.16
C ILE A 331 18.27 -0.46 29.09
N GLU A 332 17.65 -0.89 27.98
CA GLU A 332 16.20 -0.91 27.82
C GLU A 332 15.51 -1.77 28.88
N GLN A 333 16.03 -2.98 29.12
CA GLN A 333 15.52 -3.86 30.19
C GLN A 333 15.67 -3.24 31.59
N LYS A 334 16.75 -2.49 31.85
CA LYS A 334 16.94 -1.78 33.13
C LYS A 334 16.00 -0.59 33.29
N ILE A 335 15.73 0.13 32.20
CA ILE A 335 14.74 1.24 32.17
C ILE A 335 13.36 0.67 32.50
N ASP A 336 12.95 -0.41 31.83
CA ASP A 336 11.65 -1.06 32.04
C ASP A 336 11.49 -1.56 33.48
N GLN A 337 12.55 -2.14 34.07
CA GLN A 337 12.55 -2.60 35.47
C GLN A 337 12.49 -1.45 36.50
N GLN A 338 12.97 -0.26 36.16
CA GLN A 338 13.03 0.89 37.08
C GLN A 338 11.87 1.90 36.90
N GLN A 339 11.07 1.75 35.84
CA GLN A 339 9.96 2.66 35.51
C GLN A 339 8.72 2.53 36.42
N THR A 340 8.51 1.39 37.10
CA THR A 340 7.24 1.16 37.83
C THR A 340 7.02 2.04 39.06
N ASP A 341 8.08 2.55 39.70
CA ASP A 341 7.97 3.40 40.91
C ASP A 341 8.47 4.84 40.71
N ASN A 342 9.28 5.11 39.68
CA ASN A 342 10.03 6.39 39.54
C ASN A 342 9.42 7.38 38.54
N GLN A 343 8.36 7.01 37.80
CA GLN A 343 7.72 7.88 36.79
C GLN A 343 7.21 9.22 37.36
N LYS A 344 6.72 9.25 38.60
CA LYS A 344 6.25 10.49 39.25
C LYS A 344 7.39 11.44 39.59
N ILE A 345 8.58 10.92 39.90
CA ILE A 345 9.77 11.72 40.23
C ILE A 345 10.43 12.24 38.95
N LEU A 346 10.48 11.42 37.89
CA LEU A 346 10.94 11.85 36.56
C LEU A 346 10.14 13.05 36.03
N GLN A 347 8.81 13.03 36.15
CA GLN A 347 7.95 14.16 35.73
C GLN A 347 8.21 15.47 36.50
N LEU A 348 8.79 15.39 37.71
CA LEU A 348 9.18 16.55 38.50
C LEU A 348 10.59 17.04 38.10
N ILE A 349 11.51 16.14 37.77
CA ILE A 349 12.86 16.47 37.26
C ILE A 349 12.78 17.21 35.91
N TYR A 350 11.91 16.77 34.99
CA TYR A 350 11.70 17.44 33.69
C TYR A 350 11.13 18.87 33.79
N LYS A 351 10.67 19.32 34.97
CA LYS A 351 10.00 20.63 35.15
C LYS A 351 10.91 21.71 35.72
N ASP A 352 11.92 21.40 36.54
CA ASP A 352 12.81 22.39 37.14
C ASP A 352 14.08 21.73 37.75
N GLU A 353 15.28 22.08 37.26
CA GLU A 353 16.56 21.57 37.77
C GLU A 353 16.79 21.90 39.26
N ASN A 354 16.14 22.94 39.80
CA ASN A 354 16.27 23.31 41.22
C ASN A 354 15.61 22.29 42.16
N VAL A 355 14.70 21.46 41.65
CA VAL A 355 14.04 20.37 42.38
C VAL A 355 15.04 19.27 42.77
N ILE A 356 16.09 19.05 41.95
CA ILE A 356 17.14 18.07 42.23
C ILE A 356 17.93 18.46 43.49
N LYS A 357 18.29 19.75 43.63
CA LYS A 357 19.02 20.27 44.80
C LYS A 357 18.18 20.22 46.07
N LEU A 358 16.88 20.48 45.97
CA LEU A 358 15.94 20.46 47.09
C LEU A 358 15.67 19.02 47.58
N LEU A 359 15.49 18.06 46.68
CA LEU A 359 15.21 16.67 47.03
C LEU A 359 16.46 15.92 47.54
N MET A 360 17.67 16.28 47.09
CA MET A 360 18.94 15.72 47.59
C MET A 360 19.22 16.04 49.07
N SER A 361 18.48 16.99 49.66
CA SER A 361 18.59 17.40 51.08
C SER A 361 17.76 16.55 52.05
N GLN A 362 16.87 15.68 51.54
CA GLN A 362 16.01 14.81 52.37
C GLN A 362 16.69 13.46 52.68
N SER A 363 16.36 12.85 53.83
CA SER A 363 17.06 11.65 54.34
C SER A 363 16.35 10.33 54.05
N GLY A 364 17.15 9.26 53.94
CA GLY A 364 16.69 7.86 53.94
C GLY A 364 16.16 7.34 52.59
N GLU A 365 14.91 6.89 52.60
CA GLU A 365 14.26 6.15 51.51
C GLU A 365 13.99 7.03 50.27
N ASP A 366 13.63 8.30 50.49
CA ASP A 366 13.37 9.27 49.42
C ASP A 366 14.63 9.66 48.66
N ARG A 367 15.79 9.67 49.34
CA ARG A 367 17.10 9.89 48.71
C ARG A 367 17.49 8.73 47.79
N GLN A 368 17.13 7.49 48.14
CA GLN A 368 17.41 6.33 47.30
C GLN A 368 16.48 6.29 46.08
N LYS A 369 15.19 6.61 46.26
CA LYS A 369 14.23 6.79 45.16
C LYS A 369 14.66 7.91 44.21
N LEU A 370 15.15 9.03 44.76
CA LEU A 370 15.71 10.13 43.97
C LEU A 370 16.98 9.72 43.21
N LYS A 371 17.93 9.03 43.85
CA LYS A 371 19.13 8.52 43.15
C LYS A 371 18.73 7.58 42.01
N ASN A 372 17.75 6.72 42.22
CA ASN A 372 17.24 5.84 41.17
C ASN A 372 16.57 6.64 40.04
N ALA A 373 15.81 7.70 40.36
CA ALA A 373 15.18 8.58 39.37
C ALA A 373 16.20 9.42 38.58
N VAL A 374 17.25 9.92 39.23
CA VAL A 374 18.36 10.63 38.56
C VAL A 374 19.13 9.69 37.64
N ASN A 375 19.48 8.48 38.12
CA ASN A 375 20.10 7.46 37.27
C ASN A 375 19.20 7.09 36.09
N LEU A 376 17.88 6.98 36.31
CA LEU A 376 16.92 6.67 35.25
C LEU A 376 16.83 7.81 34.22
N TYR A 377 16.85 9.07 34.68
CA TYR A 377 16.92 10.24 33.82
C TYR A 377 18.21 10.25 32.98
N GLU A 378 19.37 10.04 33.59
CA GLU A 378 20.65 9.93 32.88
C GLU A 378 20.63 8.81 31.83
N LEU A 379 20.05 7.65 32.17
CA LEU A 379 19.87 6.54 31.23
C LEU A 379 18.92 6.88 30.08
N GLU A 380 17.83 7.62 30.34
CA GLU A 380 16.93 8.11 29.28
C GLU A 380 17.64 9.11 28.36
N GLN A 381 18.43 10.03 28.91
CA GLN A 381 19.23 10.97 28.12
C GLN A 381 20.28 10.25 27.26
N HIS A 382 20.97 9.25 27.83
CA HIS A 382 21.88 8.39 27.07
C HIS A 382 21.17 7.65 25.94
N LYS A 383 19.96 7.14 26.17
CA LYS A 383 19.17 6.47 25.14
C LYS A 383 18.81 7.42 23.99
N LEU A 384 18.30 8.62 24.32
CA LEU A 384 17.93 9.63 23.32
C LEU A 384 19.14 10.06 22.49
N PHE A 385 20.28 10.30 23.15
CA PHE A 385 21.52 10.60 22.46
C PHE A 385 21.95 9.48 21.53
N LEU A 386 21.95 8.23 21.98
CA LEU A 386 22.35 7.08 21.15
C LEU A 386 21.44 6.92 19.92
N GLN A 387 20.14 7.17 20.07
CA GLN A 387 19.18 7.11 18.97
C GLN A 387 19.44 8.20 17.93
N GLU A 388 19.65 9.44 18.37
CA GLU A 388 19.96 10.55 17.45
C GLU A 388 21.35 10.39 16.83
N TYR A 389 22.35 9.94 17.60
CA TYR A 389 23.68 9.61 17.08
C TYR A 389 23.60 8.55 15.98
N GLN A 390 22.87 7.46 16.22
CA GLN A 390 22.69 6.39 15.23
C GLN A 390 22.04 6.89 13.95
N LYS A 391 20.99 7.69 14.09
CA LYS A 391 20.24 8.28 12.97
C LYS A 391 21.10 9.21 12.12
N VAL A 392 21.85 10.11 12.74
CA VAL A 392 22.75 11.04 12.03
C VAL A 392 23.92 10.29 11.40
N PHE A 393 24.48 9.28 12.09
CA PHE A 393 25.56 8.47 11.54
C PHE A 393 25.11 7.69 10.30
N VAL A 394 23.96 7.02 10.34
CA VAL A 394 23.43 6.27 9.19
C VAL A 394 23.12 7.19 8.01
N LYS A 395 22.66 8.42 8.27
CA LYS A 395 22.42 9.44 7.24
C LYS A 395 23.72 9.82 6.51
N ILE A 396 24.84 9.88 7.24
CA ILE A 396 26.13 10.31 6.72
C ILE A 396 26.91 9.13 6.10
N ASP A 397 26.82 7.94 6.68
CA ASP A 397 27.39 6.70 6.13
C ASP A 397 26.54 6.14 4.97
N GLN A 398 26.47 6.90 3.87
CA GLN A 398 25.68 6.54 2.68
C GLN A 398 26.08 5.17 2.09
N LYS A 399 27.34 4.77 2.31
CA LYS A 399 27.90 3.50 1.82
C LYS A 399 27.63 2.31 2.75
N LYS A 400 27.09 2.56 3.95
CA LYS A 400 26.78 1.56 4.99
C LYS A 400 27.99 0.68 5.34
N ILE A 401 29.17 1.29 5.38
CA ILE A 401 30.43 0.59 5.65
C ILE A 401 30.81 0.64 7.14
N GLY A 402 30.01 1.28 8.00
CA GLY A 402 30.27 1.44 9.42
C GLY A 402 31.41 2.42 9.73
N ARG A 403 31.85 3.19 8.73
CA ARG A 403 32.99 4.10 8.79
C ARG A 403 32.74 5.32 7.92
N VAL A 404 32.98 6.48 8.50
CA VAL A 404 32.92 7.78 7.81
C VAL A 404 34.31 8.40 7.77
N SER A 405 34.58 9.24 6.78
CA SER A 405 35.80 10.05 6.73
C SER A 405 35.84 11.06 7.89
N ASN A 406 37.00 11.67 8.14
CA ASN A 406 37.12 12.69 9.18
C ASN A 406 36.26 13.93 8.88
N GLU A 407 36.08 14.27 7.61
CA GLU A 407 35.24 15.40 7.17
C GLU A 407 33.75 15.09 7.37
N GLU A 408 33.32 13.88 7.00
CA GLU A 408 31.96 13.39 7.25
C GLU A 408 31.66 13.29 8.75
N PHE A 409 32.64 12.85 9.55
CA PHE A 409 32.49 12.82 11.01
C PHE A 409 32.47 14.22 11.65
N LEU A 410 33.21 15.19 11.08
CA LEU A 410 33.15 16.58 11.52
C LEU A 410 31.75 17.16 11.31
N LEU A 411 31.11 16.85 10.17
CA LEU A 411 29.72 17.24 9.90
C LEU A 411 28.75 16.60 10.90
N LEU A 412 28.95 15.32 11.22
CA LEU A 412 28.18 14.61 12.24
C LEU A 412 28.27 15.30 13.60
N ALA A 413 29.49 15.62 14.06
CA ALA A 413 29.72 16.26 15.34
C ALA A 413 29.07 17.65 15.41
N LYS A 414 29.09 18.42 14.30
CA LYS A 414 28.39 19.71 14.17
C LYS A 414 26.87 19.56 14.20
N GLU A 415 26.32 18.56 13.50
CA GLU A 415 24.88 18.30 13.48
C GLU A 415 24.34 17.89 14.87
N LEU A 416 25.18 17.25 15.69
CA LEU A 416 24.87 16.90 17.08
C LEU A 416 25.22 18.01 18.09
N GLY A 417 25.62 19.20 17.62
CA GLY A 417 25.80 20.38 18.47
C GLY A 417 27.08 20.38 19.33
N ALA A 418 28.12 19.65 18.93
CA ALA A 418 29.38 19.67 19.66
C ALA A 418 30.05 21.05 19.63
N GLU A 419 30.51 21.54 20.79
CA GLU A 419 31.18 22.84 20.92
C GLU A 419 32.57 22.88 20.26
N ASN A 420 33.31 21.76 20.30
CA ASN A 420 34.65 21.66 19.67
C ASN A 420 34.76 20.41 18.76
N PRO A 421 34.07 20.39 17.62
CA PRO A 421 33.93 19.20 16.78
C PRO A 421 35.27 18.75 16.17
N GLU A 422 36.22 19.66 15.95
CA GLU A 422 37.57 19.34 15.45
C GLU A 422 38.39 18.52 16.47
N GLN A 423 38.28 18.84 17.77
CA GLN A 423 38.93 18.07 18.82
C GLN A 423 38.32 16.67 18.94
N ILE A 424 37.00 16.56 18.84
CA ILE A 424 36.30 15.27 18.90
C ILE A 424 36.68 14.39 17.70
N VAL A 425 36.81 14.96 16.50
CA VAL A 425 37.29 14.23 15.31
C VAL A 425 38.70 13.72 15.55
N PHE A 426 39.58 14.51 16.16
CA PHE A 426 40.94 14.09 16.50
C PHE A 426 40.95 12.95 17.53
N GLU A 427 40.13 13.04 18.58
CA GLU A 427 40.01 12.03 19.63
C GLU A 427 39.39 10.73 19.14
N ALA A 428 38.35 10.83 18.29
CA ALA A 428 37.66 9.70 17.68
C ALA A 428 38.53 8.98 16.65
N SER A 429 39.16 9.73 15.74
CA SER A 429 40.02 9.16 14.69
C SER A 429 41.36 8.67 15.23
N ARG A 430 41.84 9.25 16.34
CA ARG A 430 43.19 9.06 16.88
C ARG A 430 44.28 9.23 15.80
N GLY A 431 44.04 10.10 14.82
CA GLY A 431 44.94 10.34 13.69
C GLY A 431 44.76 9.40 12.49
N ALA A 432 43.72 8.56 12.47
CA ALA A 432 43.34 7.78 11.29
C ALA A 432 42.61 8.64 10.24
N GLN A 433 42.52 8.18 8.98
CA GLN A 433 41.81 8.87 7.90
C GLN A 433 40.27 8.72 7.95
N GLY A 434 39.71 8.22 9.05
CA GLY A 434 38.28 8.09 9.20
C GLY A 434 37.90 7.60 10.59
N VAL A 435 36.62 7.76 10.92
CA VAL A 435 36.03 7.45 12.21
C VAL A 435 34.96 6.39 12.02
N THR A 436 35.10 5.29 12.75
CA THR A 436 34.07 4.24 12.81
C THR A 436 32.91 4.64 13.72
N PHE A 437 31.76 3.99 13.55
CA PHE A 437 30.57 4.19 14.39
C PHE A 437 30.91 4.21 15.89
N THR A 438 31.59 3.18 16.38
CA THR A 438 31.89 3.10 17.82
C THR A 438 32.93 4.12 18.28
N GLN A 439 33.96 4.39 17.47
CA GLN A 439 34.97 5.38 17.83
C GLN A 439 34.34 6.77 17.98
N GLY A 440 33.46 7.12 17.04
CA GLY A 440 32.74 8.37 17.09
C GLY A 440 31.76 8.44 18.25
N MET A 441 31.05 7.34 18.54
CA MET A 441 30.12 7.26 19.66
C MET A 441 30.83 7.45 21.00
N VAL A 442 31.96 6.78 21.22
CA VAL A 442 32.74 6.90 22.46
C VAL A 442 33.21 8.34 22.64
N ALA A 443 33.84 8.92 21.61
CA ALA A 443 34.35 10.29 21.68
C ALA A 443 33.23 11.31 21.89
N MET A 444 32.08 11.15 21.22
CA MET A 444 30.92 12.03 21.42
C MET A 444 30.27 11.84 22.80
N SER A 445 30.22 10.61 23.31
CA SER A 445 29.64 10.34 24.64
C SER A 445 30.48 10.91 25.78
N GLU A 446 31.81 10.83 25.67
CA GLU A 446 32.74 11.43 26.63
C GLU A 446 32.67 12.97 26.61
N TYR A 447 32.26 13.56 25.49
CA TYR A 447 32.15 15.02 25.35
C TYR A 447 30.78 15.58 25.77
N ILE A 448 29.71 14.79 25.60
CA ILE A 448 28.34 15.22 25.91
C ILE A 448 27.96 14.90 27.37
N PHE A 449 28.52 13.83 27.93
CA PHE A 449 28.18 13.35 29.28
C PHE A 449 29.37 13.30 30.26
N GLY A 450 30.59 13.56 29.79
CA GLY A 450 31.78 13.70 30.64
C GLY A 450 32.04 15.16 30.99
#